data_AF-A0A0M9YS71-F1
#
_entry.id   AF-A0A0M9YS71-F1
#
_cell.length_a   1.000
_cell.length_b   1.000
_cell.length_c   1.000
_cell.angle_alpha   90.00
_cell.angle_beta   90.00
_cell.angle_gamma   90.00
#
_symmetry.space_group_name_H-M   'P 1'
#
loop_
_entity.id
_entity.type
_entity.pdbx_description
1 polymer ?
#
loop_
_entity_poly.entity_id
_entity_poly.type
_entity_poly.pdbx_seq_one_letter_code
_entity_poly.pdbx_strand_id
1 'polypeptide(L)'
;MRADRRAERDPRPASHRRRPRFRGRRPLLTFLMSAFLLVGVCAATGIAWDPFTADAHQYRATPEIDAPRTIAPGGDPSPEASRTPGATPSPSGSPAESERPTPRGQVDTGGTRSAGALPFDMPRPASLRSGSAGKKLVFAHYFTPYPLSLDNASADVDYYTRNYLEPEGESGKHERYGGLLRDRPLPVPPKGGNWEYANLQQEVRTARAAGIDGFTLDMLSLSGKNWERSNLLMEAARSVAPDFKIMLMPDMTSLKTDDPGVLADALAALGKSPAAHRLGDGRLVVSPFKAEAKNVAWWTRVIDNLKSKHGIRTAFVPLFLDFGANGAAFAPISHGFSEWGSRSYVGQESSTRDARRAHEMGKIWMQPVSVQDARPNQGIYDEAGNTATLRSTWTHAIDDGADWVQLTTWNDYSEGSQFAPSLHNGYAYLDLTSYYLTRFKTGSWPRIVRDTLYLTARTQFAAADPTGDQSLVMSLRRGSAAPRDTVEVLSFLTGSAKIRTTVGAAKDSHEAPAGLHTELLPLKTGVSSAEVVRADRTVTEVELPYPADHKVEVQDLQYYAATSGRE
;
A
#
# COMPACT_ATOMS: atom_id res chain seq x y z
N MET A 1 29.22 35.43 44.14
CA MET A 1 28.24 36.48 43.80
C MET A 1 26.85 35.84 43.95
N ARG A 2 26.09 36.23 45.00
CA ARG A 2 24.69 35.88 45.39
C ARG A 2 24.15 34.47 45.03
N ALA A 3 23.91 33.54 45.98
CA ALA A 3 22.87 33.52 47.03
C ALA A 3 21.44 33.41 46.45
N ASP A 4 20.50 32.56 46.94
CA ASP A 4 20.33 32.01 48.30
C ASP A 4 19.74 30.58 48.34
N ARG A 5 19.89 29.90 49.50
CA ARG A 5 18.98 28.85 49.99
C ARG A 5 18.18 29.41 51.16
N ARG A 6 16.90 29.03 51.34
CA ARG A 6 16.25 29.01 52.66
C ARG A 6 15.12 27.98 52.74
N ALA A 7 15.00 27.36 53.89
CA ALA A 7 13.91 26.50 54.34
C ALA A 7 13.55 26.88 55.78
N GLU A 8 12.54 26.22 56.36
CA GLU A 8 11.92 26.43 57.68
C GLU A 8 10.80 27.48 57.72
N ARG A 9 9.73 27.37 58.52
CA ARG A 9 8.94 26.31 59.20
C ARG A 9 7.78 27.08 59.88
N ASP A 10 6.62 26.43 60.06
CA ASP A 10 5.39 26.98 60.68
C ASP A 10 5.59 27.30 62.19
N PRO A 11 4.82 28.21 62.82
CA PRO A 11 3.57 27.77 63.48
C PRO A 11 2.39 28.79 63.58
N ARG A 12 1.18 28.26 63.80
CA ARG A 12 -0.08 28.98 64.17
C ARG A 12 -0.20 29.21 65.70
N PRO A 13 -1.15 30.04 66.22
CA PRO A 13 -2.51 29.51 66.53
C PRO A 13 -3.73 30.51 66.58
N ALA A 14 -4.95 29.93 66.47
CA ALA A 14 -6.27 30.28 67.08
C ALA A 14 -6.87 31.73 67.02
N SER A 15 -8.18 31.96 66.81
CA SER A 15 -9.32 31.42 67.59
C SER A 15 -10.72 31.88 67.06
N HIS A 16 -11.80 31.16 67.46
CA HIS A 16 -13.24 31.58 67.54
C HIS A 16 -13.96 32.10 66.26
N ARG A 17 -15.26 31.92 65.97
CA ARG A 17 -16.51 31.27 66.47
C ARG A 17 -17.32 30.87 65.18
N ARG A 18 -18.45 30.15 65.10
CA ARG A 18 -19.47 29.57 66.03
C ARG A 18 -20.06 28.28 65.36
N ARG A 19 -21.29 27.86 65.67
CA ARG A 19 -22.18 26.96 64.88
C ARG A 19 -23.63 27.50 64.96
N PRO A 20 -24.57 27.01 64.13
CA PRO A 20 -25.55 26.05 64.66
C PRO A 20 -25.73 24.77 63.80
N ARG A 21 -26.50 23.81 64.34
CA ARG A 21 -26.83 22.48 63.76
C ARG A 21 -28.23 22.51 63.13
N PHE A 22 -28.55 21.56 62.24
CA PHE A 22 -29.69 20.67 62.46
C PHE A 22 -29.56 19.32 61.72
N ARG A 23 -30.14 18.29 62.34
CA ARG A 23 -30.40 16.90 61.90
C ARG A 23 -31.23 16.88 60.59
N GLY A 24 -31.25 15.85 59.73
CA GLY A 24 -30.60 14.53 59.76
C GLY A 24 -31.61 13.40 59.47
N ARG A 25 -31.39 12.60 58.40
CA ARG A 25 -32.03 11.28 58.12
C ARG A 25 -31.28 10.55 56.98
N ARG A 26 -31.13 9.22 57.11
CA ARG A 26 -30.84 8.24 56.04
C ARG A 26 -32.07 7.30 55.97
N PRO A 27 -32.38 6.65 54.83
CA PRO A 27 -31.80 5.32 54.54
C PRO A 27 -31.35 5.13 53.08
N LEU A 28 -30.91 3.90 52.78
CA LEU A 28 -30.27 3.43 51.56
C LEU A 28 -31.16 3.53 50.30
N LEU A 29 -30.55 3.77 49.13
CA LEU A 29 -30.64 2.84 47.99
C LEU A 29 -29.51 3.07 46.96
N THR A 30 -28.94 1.94 46.51
CA THR A 30 -28.25 1.61 45.24
C THR A 30 -27.23 2.54 44.56
N PHE A 31 -26.12 1.91 44.13
CA PHE A 31 -25.07 2.37 43.21
C PHE A 31 -25.59 3.09 41.95
N LEU A 32 -24.90 4.19 41.57
CA LEU A 32 -24.10 4.27 40.33
C LEU A 32 -23.24 5.55 40.33
N MET A 33 -21.91 5.40 40.27
CA MET A 33 -20.96 6.47 40.00
C MET A 33 -20.61 6.53 38.50
N SER A 34 -19.89 7.60 38.12
CA SER A 34 -19.04 7.70 36.91
C SER A 34 -19.68 8.24 35.64
N ALA A 35 -20.05 9.52 35.71
CA ALA A 35 -19.46 10.59 34.91
C ALA A 35 -18.43 10.22 33.80
N PHE A 36 -18.64 10.84 32.62
CA PHE A 36 -17.65 11.28 31.62
C PHE A 36 -16.66 10.25 31.00
N LEU A 37 -17.01 9.79 29.79
CA LEU A 37 -16.10 9.69 28.62
C LEU A 37 -16.91 9.34 27.36
N LEU A 38 -17.07 10.30 26.43
CA LEU A 38 -17.82 10.08 25.18
C LEU A 38 -17.28 10.93 24.02
N VAL A 39 -16.01 10.71 23.69
CA VAL A 39 -15.36 11.14 22.43
C VAL A 39 -14.40 10.02 22.02
N GLY A 40 -14.59 9.40 20.85
CA GLY A 40 -13.63 8.40 20.36
C GLY A 40 -14.18 7.15 19.66
N VAL A 41 -15.34 7.19 18.99
CA VAL A 41 -15.78 6.09 18.10
C VAL A 41 -16.41 6.68 16.82
N CYS A 42 -15.59 6.95 15.80
CA CYS A 42 -16.02 7.26 14.42
C CYS A 42 -14.81 7.27 13.45
N ALA A 43 -14.07 6.16 13.36
CA ALA A 43 -13.03 5.92 12.34
C ALA A 43 -12.54 4.45 12.35
N ALA A 44 -13.44 3.45 12.32
CA ALA A 44 -13.04 2.04 12.46
C ALA A 44 -14.00 1.02 11.80
N THR A 45 -14.56 1.35 10.63
CA THR A 45 -15.30 0.39 9.79
C THR A 45 -14.68 0.29 8.39
N GLY A 46 -13.40 -0.06 8.35
CA GLY A 46 -12.83 -0.67 7.14
C GLY A 46 -13.55 -2.01 6.92
N ILE A 47 -14.57 -2.00 6.05
CA ILE A 47 -15.20 -3.22 5.56
C ILE A 47 -14.35 -3.64 4.36
N ALA A 48 -13.45 -4.61 4.58
CA ALA A 48 -12.89 -5.38 3.49
C ALA A 48 -14.07 -6.10 2.79
N TRP A 49 -14.39 -5.65 1.58
CA TRP A 49 -15.45 -6.22 0.77
C TRP A 49 -14.88 -7.42 0.00
N ASP A 50 -15.49 -8.60 0.15
CA ASP A 50 -15.15 -9.77 -0.66
C ASP A 50 -15.95 -9.73 -1.98
N PRO A 51 -15.30 -9.55 -3.16
CA PRO A 51 -16.00 -9.56 -4.43
C PRO A 51 -16.42 -10.97 -4.89
N PHE A 52 -16.08 -12.04 -4.15
CA PHE A 52 -16.35 -13.43 -4.57
C PHE A 52 -17.42 -14.17 -3.75
N THR A 53 -18.09 -13.52 -2.79
CA THR A 53 -19.22 -14.13 -2.04
C THR A 53 -20.58 -13.60 -2.49
N ALA A 54 -20.96 -13.94 -3.73
CA ALA A 54 -22.35 -13.98 -4.17
C ALA A 54 -22.60 -15.30 -4.93
N ASP A 55 -23.79 -15.87 -4.74
CA ASP A 55 -24.37 -17.00 -5.48
C ASP A 55 -23.65 -18.37 -5.41
N ALA A 56 -23.76 -19.01 -4.24
CA ALA A 56 -23.56 -20.45 -4.08
C ALA A 56 -24.85 -21.20 -3.65
N HIS A 57 -26.04 -20.71 -4.04
CA HIS A 57 -27.32 -21.38 -3.77
C HIS A 57 -28.37 -21.20 -4.88
N GLN A 58 -28.28 -21.98 -5.97
CA GLN A 58 -29.42 -22.65 -6.61
C GLN A 58 -28.96 -23.63 -7.71
N TYR A 59 -29.90 -24.48 -8.16
CA TYR A 59 -29.74 -25.53 -9.18
C TYR A 59 -28.91 -26.77 -8.80
N ARG A 60 -29.63 -27.76 -8.27
CA ARG A 60 -29.27 -29.18 -8.40
C ARG A 60 -30.52 -30.00 -8.73
N ALA A 61 -30.79 -30.24 -10.01
CA ALA A 61 -31.70 -31.28 -10.49
C ALA A 61 -31.56 -31.51 -12.02
N THR A 62 -30.99 -32.66 -12.39
CA THR A 62 -31.23 -33.44 -13.63
C THR A 62 -31.89 -34.77 -13.19
N PRO A 63 -32.50 -35.61 -14.06
CA PRO A 63 -32.32 -35.77 -15.53
C PRO A 63 -33.67 -35.61 -16.31
N GLU A 64 -33.94 -36.10 -17.54
CA GLU A 64 -33.22 -37.03 -18.43
C GLU A 64 -33.55 -36.83 -19.96
N ILE A 65 -33.18 -37.85 -20.75
CA ILE A 65 -33.32 -38.15 -22.18
C ILE A 65 -34.76 -38.11 -22.74
N ASP A 66 -34.97 -37.52 -23.93
CA ASP A 66 -35.49 -38.27 -25.09
C ASP A 66 -35.35 -37.59 -26.46
N ALA A 67 -35.31 -38.40 -27.52
CA ALA A 67 -35.34 -38.05 -28.95
C ALA A 67 -36.00 -39.24 -29.69
N PRO A 68 -36.65 -39.14 -30.88
CA PRO A 68 -35.94 -38.66 -32.09
C PRO A 68 -36.77 -38.20 -33.35
N ARG A 69 -36.02 -37.97 -34.45
CA ARG A 69 -36.30 -38.29 -35.89
C ARG A 69 -36.90 -37.25 -36.88
N THR A 70 -36.03 -36.91 -37.87
CA THR A 70 -36.26 -36.82 -39.35
C THR A 70 -37.18 -35.68 -39.87
N ILE A 71 -37.02 -35.10 -41.08
CA ILE A 71 -36.60 -35.61 -42.41
C ILE A 71 -35.81 -34.53 -43.20
N ALA A 72 -34.92 -34.95 -44.11
CA ALA A 72 -34.26 -34.16 -45.17
C ALA A 72 -34.72 -34.72 -46.57
N PRO A 73 -34.41 -34.18 -47.78
CA PRO A 73 -33.28 -33.29 -48.12
C PRO A 73 -33.52 -32.26 -49.27
N GLY A 74 -32.44 -31.61 -49.74
CA GLY A 74 -32.24 -31.35 -51.18
C GLY A 74 -31.62 -30.01 -51.59
N GLY A 75 -30.49 -30.05 -52.33
CA GLY A 75 -30.12 -28.99 -53.29
C GLY A 75 -28.83 -28.18 -53.05
N ASP A 76 -27.69 -28.74 -53.45
CA ASP A 76 -26.45 -28.00 -53.84
C ASP A 76 -26.60 -27.49 -55.31
N PRO A 77 -25.68 -26.68 -55.91
CA PRO A 77 -24.56 -25.89 -55.34
C PRO A 77 -24.40 -24.44 -55.91
N SER A 78 -23.43 -23.69 -55.34
CA SER A 78 -22.43 -22.70 -55.89
C SER A 78 -22.40 -22.25 -57.39
N PRO A 79 -21.63 -21.19 -57.80
CA PRO A 79 -20.89 -20.12 -57.07
C PRO A 79 -20.95 -18.69 -57.74
N GLU A 80 -20.01 -17.79 -57.35
CA GLU A 80 -19.49 -16.62 -58.13
C GLU A 80 -20.40 -15.37 -58.36
N ALA A 81 -19.92 -14.14 -58.57
CA ALA A 81 -18.63 -13.49 -58.28
C ALA A 81 -18.67 -11.94 -58.41
N SER A 82 -17.95 -11.24 -57.53
CA SER A 82 -17.21 -9.97 -57.75
C SER A 82 -17.90 -8.60 -58.02
N ARG A 83 -17.15 -7.54 -57.64
CA ARG A 83 -17.04 -6.16 -58.20
C ARG A 83 -17.72 -4.98 -57.48
N THR A 84 -16.92 -4.28 -56.68
CA THR A 84 -16.81 -2.80 -56.52
C THR A 84 -16.67 -2.06 -57.88
N PRO A 85 -16.77 -0.71 -58.04
CA PRO A 85 -16.43 0.38 -57.07
C PRO A 85 -17.26 1.71 -57.11
N GLY A 86 -16.90 2.71 -56.26
CA GLY A 86 -16.78 4.11 -56.74
C GLY A 86 -17.53 5.28 -56.04
N ALA A 87 -16.74 6.19 -55.44
CA ALA A 87 -16.87 7.67 -55.37
C ALA A 87 -17.96 8.41 -54.51
N THR A 88 -17.45 8.99 -53.40
CA THR A 88 -17.58 10.34 -52.77
C THR A 88 -18.26 11.53 -53.53
N PRO A 89 -18.57 12.73 -52.90
CA PRO A 89 -18.34 13.20 -51.51
C PRO A 89 -19.40 14.14 -50.80
N SER A 90 -19.17 14.38 -49.48
CA SER A 90 -19.41 15.65 -48.71
C SER A 90 -20.85 16.14 -48.37
N PRO A 91 -21.03 17.08 -47.39
CA PRO A 91 -20.36 17.20 -46.08
C PRO A 91 -21.30 17.62 -44.91
N SER A 92 -20.93 17.35 -43.65
CA SER A 92 -21.18 18.24 -42.49
C SER A 92 -20.34 17.80 -41.30
N GLY A 93 -19.67 18.73 -40.62
CA GLY A 93 -18.82 18.43 -39.47
C GLY A 93 -19.43 18.87 -38.14
N SER A 94 -19.11 18.12 -37.09
CA SER A 94 -19.13 18.60 -35.70
C SER A 94 -17.70 18.52 -35.15
N PRO A 95 -17.31 19.36 -34.18
CA PRO A 95 -15.93 19.42 -33.70
C PRO A 95 -15.55 18.13 -32.98
N ALA A 96 -14.35 17.62 -33.24
CA ALA A 96 -13.81 16.45 -32.56
C ALA A 96 -13.66 16.72 -31.06
N GLU A 97 -14.09 15.76 -30.24
CA GLU A 97 -13.64 15.66 -28.85
C GLU A 97 -12.11 15.60 -28.80
N SER A 98 -11.55 16.26 -27.79
CA SER A 98 -10.14 16.18 -27.48
C SER A 98 -9.84 14.80 -26.88
N GLU A 99 -9.52 13.81 -27.73
CA GLU A 99 -8.94 12.55 -27.27
C GLU A 99 -7.76 12.85 -26.34
N ARG A 100 -7.91 12.51 -25.05
CA ARG A 100 -6.79 12.52 -24.10
C ARG A 100 -5.69 11.64 -24.68
N PRO A 101 -4.43 12.11 -24.77
CA PRO A 101 -3.34 11.23 -25.13
C PRO A 101 -3.21 10.18 -24.03
N THR A 102 -3.62 8.95 -24.31
CA THR A 102 -3.19 7.81 -23.49
C THR A 102 -1.67 7.73 -23.63
N PRO A 103 -0.88 7.83 -22.55
CA PRO A 103 0.54 7.58 -22.63
C PRO A 103 0.71 6.18 -23.22
N ARG A 104 1.56 6.02 -24.25
CA ARG A 104 1.82 4.69 -24.85
C ARG A 104 2.39 3.80 -23.75
N GLY A 105 1.53 2.95 -23.19
CA GLY A 105 1.73 2.39 -21.85
C GLY A 105 3.04 1.63 -21.74
N GLN A 106 3.79 1.90 -20.67
CA GLN A 106 4.98 1.14 -20.33
C GLN A 106 4.56 -0.30 -19.98
N VAL A 107 4.72 -1.23 -20.92
CA VAL A 107 4.37 -2.64 -20.73
C VAL A 107 5.49 -3.34 -19.95
N ASP A 108 5.19 -3.88 -18.76
CA ASP A 108 6.15 -4.67 -18.00
C ASP A 108 6.20 -6.11 -18.53
N THR A 109 7.21 -6.36 -19.36
CA THR A 109 7.54 -7.70 -19.89
C THR A 109 8.13 -8.66 -18.84
N GLY A 110 8.34 -8.22 -17.59
CA GLY A 110 8.95 -9.00 -16.52
C GLY A 110 10.48 -9.13 -16.67
N GLY A 111 11.09 -8.22 -17.43
CA GLY A 111 12.53 -8.15 -17.64
C GLY A 111 13.30 -7.82 -16.36
N THR A 112 14.60 -8.13 -16.35
CA THR A 112 15.49 -7.67 -15.27
C THR A 112 15.64 -6.16 -15.31
N ARG A 113 15.55 -5.48 -14.15
CA ARG A 113 15.83 -4.04 -14.02
C ARG A 113 17.13 -3.66 -14.76
N SER A 114 17.04 -2.64 -15.62
CA SER A 114 18.15 -2.18 -16.46
C SER A 114 19.36 -1.72 -15.65
N ALA A 115 20.55 -1.88 -16.23
CA ALA A 115 21.79 -1.35 -15.67
C ALA A 115 21.81 0.18 -15.87
N GLY A 116 21.48 0.93 -14.82
CA GLY A 116 21.28 2.38 -14.89
C GLY A 116 20.01 2.87 -14.19
N ALA A 117 19.04 1.98 -13.99
CA ALA A 117 17.70 2.22 -13.43
C ALA A 117 17.60 3.01 -12.11
N LEU A 118 18.71 3.17 -11.40
CA LEU A 118 18.77 3.77 -10.07
C LEU A 118 19.90 4.81 -10.00
N PRO A 119 19.73 5.89 -9.22
CA PRO A 119 20.78 6.89 -8.97
C PRO A 119 22.03 6.30 -8.30
N PHE A 120 21.94 5.11 -7.73
CA PHE A 120 23.01 4.40 -7.03
C PHE A 120 23.19 2.97 -7.56
N ASP A 121 24.35 2.38 -7.30
CA ASP A 121 24.57 0.95 -7.58
C ASP A 121 23.99 0.09 -6.46
N MET A 122 22.91 -0.64 -6.78
CA MET A 122 22.25 -1.54 -5.82
C MET A 122 23.22 -2.60 -5.29
N PRO A 123 23.43 -2.72 -3.97
CA PRO A 123 24.29 -3.76 -3.42
C PRO A 123 23.83 -5.16 -3.82
N ARG A 124 24.80 -6.08 -3.98
CA ARG A 124 24.50 -7.46 -4.38
C ARG A 124 23.52 -8.12 -3.40
N PRO A 125 22.59 -8.98 -3.85
CA PRO A 125 21.60 -9.66 -3.00
C PRO A 125 22.13 -10.29 -1.71
N ALA A 126 23.36 -10.83 -1.73
CA ALA A 126 24.02 -11.42 -0.56
C ALA A 126 24.47 -10.37 0.47
N SER A 127 24.94 -9.20 0.04
CA SER A 127 25.35 -8.09 0.92
C SER A 127 24.17 -7.52 1.71
N LEU A 128 22.97 -7.53 1.12
CA LEU A 128 21.72 -7.15 1.79
C LEU A 128 21.14 -8.26 2.69
N ARG A 129 21.67 -9.48 2.67
CA ARG A 129 21.04 -10.65 3.34
C ARG A 129 21.99 -11.44 4.25
N SER A 130 23.13 -10.85 4.62
CA SER A 130 24.16 -11.46 5.48
C SER A 130 24.59 -10.52 6.60
N GLY A 131 25.29 -11.05 7.62
CA GLY A 131 25.81 -10.26 8.74
C GLY A 131 24.72 -9.51 9.53
N SER A 132 24.96 -8.23 9.82
CA SER A 132 23.97 -7.32 10.42
C SER A 132 22.80 -7.03 9.48
N ALA A 133 23.05 -6.83 8.18
CA ALA A 133 22.02 -6.56 7.17
C ALA A 133 20.99 -7.69 7.06
N GLY A 134 21.43 -8.95 7.21
CA GLY A 134 20.53 -10.11 7.24
C GLY A 134 19.59 -10.18 8.46
N LYS A 135 19.79 -9.34 9.49
CA LYS A 135 18.86 -9.21 10.63
C LYS A 135 17.79 -8.14 10.39
N LYS A 136 18.06 -7.16 9.54
CA LYS A 136 17.15 -6.07 9.16
C LYS A 136 16.29 -6.52 7.98
N LEU A 137 15.14 -7.13 8.26
CA LEU A 137 14.25 -7.68 7.23
C LEU A 137 13.26 -6.63 6.72
N VAL A 138 13.01 -6.62 5.41
CA VAL A 138 11.95 -5.79 4.81
C VAL A 138 10.94 -6.68 4.09
N PHE A 139 9.68 -6.58 4.49
CA PHE A 139 8.54 -7.26 3.88
C PHE A 139 7.62 -6.23 3.21
N ALA A 140 6.92 -6.60 2.15
CA ALA A 140 5.83 -5.80 1.60
C ALA A 140 4.49 -6.54 1.73
N HIS A 141 3.43 -5.82 2.08
CA HIS A 141 2.09 -6.38 2.27
C HIS A 141 1.47 -6.79 0.94
N TYR A 142 1.42 -8.09 0.67
CA TYR A 142 0.87 -8.63 -0.58
C TYR A 142 -0.64 -8.87 -0.42
N PHE A 143 -1.42 -8.02 -1.06
CA PHE A 143 -2.87 -8.03 -1.06
C PHE A 143 -3.38 -8.89 -2.23
N THR A 144 -3.97 -10.04 -1.94
CA THR A 144 -4.34 -11.01 -2.99
C THR A 144 -5.36 -10.53 -4.04
N PRO A 145 -6.30 -9.59 -3.79
CA PRO A 145 -7.28 -9.16 -4.78
C PRO A 145 -6.71 -8.49 -6.05
N TYR A 146 -5.53 -7.84 -5.99
CA TYR A 146 -5.01 -7.04 -7.10
C TYR A 146 -3.66 -7.53 -7.66
N PRO A 147 -3.60 -8.74 -8.27
CA PRO A 147 -2.42 -9.23 -8.99
C PRO A 147 -2.18 -8.45 -10.29
N LEU A 148 -1.02 -8.66 -10.95
CA LEU A 148 -0.67 -7.98 -12.21
C LEU A 148 -1.71 -8.11 -13.35
N SER A 149 -2.54 -9.15 -13.34
CA SER A 149 -3.69 -9.29 -14.25
C SER A 149 -4.76 -10.17 -13.58
N LEU A 150 -6.03 -9.92 -13.90
CA LEU A 150 -7.20 -10.60 -13.34
C LEU A 150 -7.85 -11.60 -14.30
N ASP A 151 -7.78 -11.32 -15.61
CA ASP A 151 -8.41 -12.10 -16.68
C ASP A 151 -7.45 -12.41 -17.87
N ASN A 152 -6.16 -12.04 -17.76
CA ASN A 152 -5.12 -12.25 -18.79
C ASN A 152 -5.42 -11.59 -20.15
N ALA A 153 -6.30 -10.58 -20.17
CA ALA A 153 -6.53 -9.76 -21.36
C ALA A 153 -5.46 -8.67 -21.51
N SER A 154 -5.42 -8.00 -22.66
CA SER A 154 -4.60 -6.82 -22.87
C SER A 154 -5.19 -5.61 -22.13
N ALA A 155 -4.33 -4.70 -21.64
CA ALA A 155 -4.72 -3.66 -20.69
C ALA A 155 -5.72 -2.61 -21.24
N ASP A 156 -5.94 -2.55 -22.55
CA ASP A 156 -7.00 -1.77 -23.19
C ASP A 156 -8.41 -2.32 -22.92
N VAL A 157 -8.54 -3.62 -22.60
CA VAL A 157 -9.82 -4.31 -22.42
C VAL A 157 -9.86 -5.27 -21.22
N ASP A 158 -8.84 -5.28 -20.37
CA ASP A 158 -8.79 -6.18 -19.20
C ASP A 158 -9.74 -5.76 -18.07
N TYR A 159 -9.85 -6.61 -17.05
CA TYR A 159 -10.74 -6.37 -15.93
C TYR A 159 -10.46 -5.04 -15.20
N TYR A 160 -9.18 -4.65 -15.09
CA TYR A 160 -8.82 -3.38 -14.45
C TYR A 160 -9.44 -2.21 -15.20
N THR A 161 -9.29 -2.18 -16.52
CA THR A 161 -9.84 -1.10 -17.35
C THR A 161 -11.37 -1.14 -17.34
N ARG A 162 -11.99 -2.29 -17.62
CA ARG A 162 -13.46 -2.41 -17.76
C ARG A 162 -14.26 -2.27 -16.47
N ASN A 163 -13.67 -2.54 -15.31
CA ASN A 163 -14.41 -2.62 -14.04
C ASN A 163 -13.81 -1.80 -12.90
N TYR A 164 -12.49 -1.66 -12.79
CA TYR A 164 -11.89 -1.04 -11.61
C TYR A 164 -11.47 0.41 -11.82
N LEU A 165 -11.11 0.80 -13.04
CA LEU A 165 -10.86 2.18 -13.42
C LEU A 165 -12.09 2.86 -14.01
N GLU A 166 -12.95 2.11 -14.71
CA GLU A 166 -14.21 2.61 -15.26
C GLU A 166 -15.13 3.17 -14.16
N PRO A 167 -15.61 4.42 -14.27
CA PRO A 167 -16.54 5.03 -13.32
C PRO A 167 -17.74 4.16 -12.96
N GLU A 168 -18.41 3.58 -13.95
CA GLU A 168 -19.59 2.71 -13.80
C GLU A 168 -19.24 1.21 -13.76
N GLY A 169 -17.98 0.86 -13.45
CA GLY A 169 -17.50 -0.52 -13.46
C GLY A 169 -18.26 -1.47 -12.51
N GLU A 170 -18.16 -2.78 -12.79
CA GLU A 170 -18.97 -3.83 -12.15
C GLU A 170 -20.49 -3.53 -12.18
N SER A 171 -21.01 -3.09 -13.34
CA SER A 171 -22.44 -2.80 -13.58
C SER A 171 -23.01 -1.69 -12.68
N GLY A 172 -22.35 -0.53 -12.65
CA GLY A 172 -22.74 0.66 -11.88
C GLY A 172 -22.32 0.63 -10.41
N LYS A 173 -21.74 -0.47 -9.92
CA LYS A 173 -21.34 -0.62 -8.50
C LYS A 173 -20.35 0.45 -8.02
N HIS A 174 -19.54 0.99 -8.93
CA HIS A 174 -18.52 1.99 -8.63
C HIS A 174 -18.91 3.44 -8.97
N GLU A 175 -20.08 3.66 -9.59
CA GLU A 175 -20.57 4.96 -10.08
C GLU A 175 -20.49 6.04 -8.99
N ARG A 176 -21.02 5.72 -7.80
CA ARG A 176 -21.08 6.61 -6.63
C ARG A 176 -19.74 7.29 -6.29
N TYR A 177 -18.61 6.65 -6.54
CA TYR A 177 -17.27 7.16 -6.26
C TYR A 177 -16.36 7.15 -7.51
N GLY A 178 -16.95 7.05 -8.70
CA GLY A 178 -16.27 7.15 -9.99
C GLY A 178 -15.12 6.15 -10.14
N GLY A 179 -15.43 4.86 -10.10
CA GLY A 179 -14.45 3.79 -10.27
C GLY A 179 -13.80 3.39 -8.96
N LEU A 180 -13.51 2.10 -8.79
CA LEU A 180 -12.94 1.55 -7.55
C LEU A 180 -11.53 2.05 -7.26
N LEU A 181 -10.73 2.18 -8.31
CA LEU A 181 -9.30 2.50 -8.27
C LEU A 181 -9.03 3.82 -8.98
N ARG A 182 -7.81 4.34 -8.79
CA ARG A 182 -7.24 5.46 -9.56
C ARG A 182 -5.98 5.09 -10.31
N ASP A 183 -5.39 3.94 -9.99
CA ASP A 183 -4.17 3.42 -10.58
C ASP A 183 -4.29 1.89 -10.67
N ARG A 184 -3.41 1.26 -11.44
CA ARG A 184 -3.39 -0.19 -11.70
C ARG A 184 -1.95 -0.69 -11.78
N PRO A 185 -1.69 -2.00 -11.66
CA PRO A 185 -0.38 -2.54 -11.99
C PRO A 185 0.10 -2.10 -13.38
N LEU A 186 1.42 -1.94 -13.55
CA LEU A 186 2.00 -1.75 -14.88
C LEU A 186 1.43 -2.83 -15.83
N PRO A 187 0.86 -2.44 -16.99
CA PRO A 187 0.31 -3.38 -17.96
C PRO A 187 1.28 -4.53 -18.27
N VAL A 188 0.83 -5.77 -18.09
CA VAL A 188 1.55 -6.97 -18.54
C VAL A 188 0.89 -7.51 -19.81
N PRO A 189 1.66 -8.06 -20.77
CA PRO A 189 1.06 -8.69 -21.94
C PRO A 189 0.39 -10.03 -21.56
N PRO A 190 -0.67 -10.46 -22.27
CA PRO A 190 -1.26 -11.78 -22.11
C PRO A 190 -0.21 -12.91 -22.20
N LYS A 191 -0.28 -13.88 -21.30
CA LYS A 191 0.66 -15.01 -21.23
C LYS A 191 -0.03 -16.34 -21.52
N GLY A 192 0.68 -17.25 -22.19
CA GLY A 192 0.22 -18.64 -22.35
C GLY A 192 0.43 -19.48 -21.09
N GLY A 193 -0.33 -20.57 -20.97
CA GLY A 193 -0.21 -21.51 -19.83
C GLY A 193 -0.74 -20.94 -18.52
N ASN A 194 -0.11 -21.28 -17.39
CA ASN A 194 -0.47 -20.75 -16.07
C ASN A 194 0.08 -19.33 -15.91
N TRP A 195 -0.66 -18.37 -16.46
CA TRP A 195 -0.32 -16.95 -16.49
C TRP A 195 -0.35 -16.31 -15.09
N GLU A 196 -1.25 -16.72 -14.19
CA GLU A 196 -1.27 -16.23 -12.79
C GLU A 196 0.04 -16.58 -12.08
N TYR A 197 0.51 -17.83 -12.23
CA TYR A 197 1.79 -18.27 -11.67
C TYR A 197 2.97 -17.50 -12.27
N ALA A 198 2.98 -17.28 -13.59
CA ALA A 198 4.01 -16.50 -14.27
C ALA A 198 4.02 -15.02 -13.84
N ASN A 199 2.86 -14.45 -13.51
CA ASN A 199 2.72 -13.11 -12.95
C ASN A 199 3.24 -13.05 -11.50
N LEU A 200 2.85 -13.99 -10.63
CA LEU A 200 3.36 -14.06 -9.26
C LEU A 200 4.89 -14.26 -9.20
N GLN A 201 5.44 -15.05 -10.13
CA GLN A 201 6.89 -15.17 -10.32
C GLN A 201 7.54 -13.84 -10.74
N GLN A 202 6.88 -13.01 -11.55
CA GLN A 202 7.35 -11.68 -11.92
C GLN A 202 7.34 -10.75 -10.70
N GLU A 203 6.26 -10.70 -9.92
CA GLU A 203 6.18 -9.88 -8.70
C GLU A 203 7.26 -10.23 -7.68
N VAL A 204 7.49 -11.51 -7.40
CA VAL A 204 8.59 -11.97 -6.53
C VAL A 204 9.95 -11.52 -7.07
N ARG A 205 10.20 -11.64 -8.38
CA ARG A 205 11.46 -11.18 -8.99
C ARG A 205 11.64 -9.66 -8.85
N THR A 206 10.59 -8.88 -9.10
CA THR A 206 10.59 -7.42 -8.99
C THR A 206 10.85 -6.96 -7.56
N ALA A 207 10.11 -7.48 -6.57
CA ALA A 207 10.33 -7.19 -5.16
C ALA A 207 11.75 -7.57 -4.70
N ARG A 208 12.22 -8.78 -5.07
CA ARG A 208 13.57 -9.24 -4.74
C ARG A 208 14.67 -8.37 -5.34
N ALA A 209 14.48 -7.85 -6.56
CA ALA A 209 15.42 -6.95 -7.23
C ALA A 209 15.50 -5.55 -6.59
N ALA A 210 14.39 -5.09 -5.98
CA ALA A 210 14.34 -3.91 -5.12
C ALA A 210 14.97 -4.13 -3.72
N GLY A 211 15.46 -5.34 -3.42
CA GLY A 211 16.15 -5.66 -2.17
C GLY A 211 15.24 -6.12 -1.03
N ILE A 212 13.92 -6.17 -1.26
CA ILE A 212 12.90 -6.67 -0.34
C ILE A 212 13.20 -8.15 -0.03
N ASP A 213 13.02 -8.57 1.22
CA ASP A 213 13.33 -9.93 1.68
C ASP A 213 12.16 -10.90 1.54
N GLY A 214 10.95 -10.38 1.43
CA GLY A 214 9.74 -11.17 1.41
C GLY A 214 8.46 -10.39 1.24
N PHE A 215 7.34 -11.10 1.26
CA PHE A 215 6.00 -10.52 1.41
C PHE A 215 5.41 -10.90 2.78
N THR A 216 4.63 -9.99 3.37
CA THR A 216 3.57 -10.36 4.32
C THR A 216 2.36 -10.73 3.47
N LEU A 217 2.03 -12.02 3.40
CA LEU A 217 0.92 -12.53 2.59
C LEU A 217 -0.38 -12.39 3.36
N ASP A 218 -1.25 -11.52 2.84
CA ASP A 218 -2.53 -11.20 3.44
C ASP A 218 -3.59 -12.28 3.16
N MET A 219 -3.96 -13.01 4.20
CA MET A 219 -4.86 -14.15 4.14
C MET A 219 -6.30 -13.69 4.36
N LEU A 220 -6.91 -13.10 3.33
CA LEU A 220 -8.28 -12.57 3.39
C LEU A 220 -9.35 -13.67 3.55
N SER A 221 -9.10 -14.85 3.00
CA SER A 221 -9.99 -16.02 3.06
C SER A 221 -9.20 -17.32 3.24
N LEU A 222 -9.87 -18.38 3.67
CA LEU A 222 -9.30 -19.74 3.79
C LEU A 222 -9.80 -20.68 2.67
N SER A 223 -10.48 -20.12 1.66
CA SER A 223 -11.07 -20.81 0.52
C SER A 223 -11.28 -19.84 -0.65
N GLY A 224 -11.54 -20.36 -1.86
CA GLY A 224 -11.79 -19.55 -3.06
C GLY A 224 -10.56 -18.77 -3.55
N LYS A 225 -10.79 -17.75 -4.39
CA LYS A 225 -9.74 -17.17 -5.24
C LYS A 225 -8.56 -16.56 -4.46
N ASN A 226 -8.82 -15.88 -3.36
CA ASN A 226 -7.77 -15.29 -2.51
C ASN A 226 -6.90 -16.37 -1.85
N TRP A 227 -7.50 -17.50 -1.45
CA TRP A 227 -6.77 -18.65 -0.91
C TRP A 227 -5.98 -19.41 -1.99
N GLU A 228 -6.56 -19.62 -3.18
CA GLU A 228 -5.86 -20.20 -4.33
C GLU A 228 -4.62 -19.39 -4.68
N ARG A 229 -4.77 -18.06 -4.79
CA ARG A 229 -3.66 -17.14 -5.07
C ARG A 229 -2.63 -17.09 -3.95
N SER A 230 -3.06 -17.21 -2.69
CA SER A 230 -2.16 -17.38 -1.54
C SER A 230 -1.26 -18.61 -1.70
N ASN A 231 -1.82 -19.77 -2.04
CA ASN A 231 -1.05 -20.99 -2.30
C ASN A 231 -0.12 -20.83 -3.51
N LEU A 232 -0.62 -20.23 -4.60
CA LEU A 232 0.16 -20.03 -5.83
C LEU A 232 1.34 -19.06 -5.63
N LEU A 233 1.22 -18.07 -4.75
CA LEU A 233 2.32 -17.19 -4.35
C LEU A 233 3.40 -17.96 -3.56
N MET A 234 3.02 -18.87 -2.66
CA MET A 234 3.98 -19.72 -1.93
C MET A 234 4.80 -20.60 -2.89
N GLU A 235 4.17 -21.10 -3.95
CA GLU A 235 4.83 -21.88 -5.01
C GLU A 235 5.72 -21.00 -5.89
N ALA A 236 5.21 -19.84 -6.34
CA ALA A 236 5.95 -18.90 -7.16
C ALA A 236 7.22 -18.43 -6.46
N ALA A 237 7.12 -18.00 -5.19
CA ALA A 237 8.26 -17.59 -4.37
C ALA A 237 9.34 -18.68 -4.29
N ARG A 238 8.94 -19.91 -3.92
CA ARG A 238 9.84 -21.08 -3.86
C ARG A 238 10.55 -21.35 -5.19
N SER A 239 9.87 -21.10 -6.32
CA SER A 239 10.38 -21.47 -7.65
C SER A 239 11.43 -20.52 -8.23
N VAL A 240 11.29 -19.21 -8.03
CA VAL A 240 12.19 -18.19 -8.63
C VAL A 240 13.13 -17.52 -7.63
N ALA A 241 12.83 -17.64 -6.33
CA ALA A 241 13.64 -17.05 -5.27
C ALA A 241 13.55 -17.85 -3.96
N PRO A 242 14.28 -18.97 -3.82
CA PRO A 242 14.28 -19.78 -2.60
C PRO A 242 14.73 -19.05 -1.32
N ASP A 243 15.33 -17.86 -1.44
CA ASP A 243 15.74 -16.98 -0.36
C ASP A 243 14.70 -15.88 0.00
N PHE A 244 13.63 -15.76 -0.81
CA PHE A 244 12.51 -14.85 -0.60
C PHE A 244 11.49 -15.47 0.35
N LYS A 245 11.04 -14.67 1.31
CA LYS A 245 10.28 -15.12 2.50
C LYS A 245 8.81 -14.77 2.34
N ILE A 246 7.91 -15.63 2.77
CA ILE A 246 6.48 -15.29 2.88
C ILE A 246 6.08 -15.39 4.35
N MET A 247 5.93 -14.24 4.99
CA MET A 247 5.38 -14.15 6.35
C MET A 247 3.86 -14.28 6.27
N LEU A 248 3.26 -15.17 7.05
CA LEU A 248 1.82 -15.42 7.00
C LEU A 248 1.06 -14.38 7.84
N MET A 249 0.13 -13.66 7.22
CA MET A 249 -0.67 -12.61 7.85
C MET A 249 -2.16 -12.94 7.75
N PRO A 250 -2.77 -13.55 8.80
CA PRO A 250 -4.22 -13.61 8.95
C PRO A 250 -4.85 -12.21 9.03
N ASP A 251 -5.76 -11.88 8.12
CA ASP A 251 -6.56 -10.65 8.22
C ASP A 251 -7.74 -10.87 9.18
N MET A 252 -7.69 -10.27 10.37
CA MET A 252 -8.76 -10.40 11.35
C MET A 252 -9.95 -9.45 11.14
N THR A 253 -9.91 -8.62 10.09
CA THR A 253 -11.06 -7.88 9.55
C THR A 253 -11.82 -8.74 8.54
N SER A 254 -11.12 -9.41 7.61
CA SER A 254 -11.75 -10.27 6.59
C SER A 254 -12.15 -11.64 7.14
N LEU A 255 -11.25 -12.35 7.83
CA LEU A 255 -11.50 -13.71 8.31
C LEU A 255 -12.57 -13.76 9.41
N LYS A 256 -13.66 -14.50 9.15
CA LYS A 256 -14.80 -14.63 10.07
C LYS A 256 -14.76 -15.86 10.99
N THR A 257 -13.61 -16.53 11.12
CA THR A 257 -13.51 -17.70 12.02
C THR A 257 -13.40 -17.30 13.50
N ASP A 258 -14.23 -17.91 14.34
CA ASP A 258 -14.10 -17.90 15.80
C ASP A 258 -13.35 -19.12 16.35
N ASP A 259 -13.06 -20.14 15.52
CA ASP A 259 -12.31 -21.33 15.93
C ASP A 259 -10.80 -21.13 15.70
N PRO A 260 -9.96 -21.14 16.78
CA PRO A 260 -8.50 -21.13 16.66
C PRO A 260 -7.93 -22.33 15.92
N GLY A 261 -8.64 -23.47 15.91
CA GLY A 261 -8.23 -24.69 15.22
C GLY A 261 -8.22 -24.52 13.71
N VAL A 262 -9.31 -23.99 13.15
CA VAL A 262 -9.44 -23.71 11.71
C VAL A 262 -8.32 -22.79 11.21
N LEU A 263 -7.99 -21.72 11.95
CA LEU A 263 -6.89 -20.84 11.56
C LEU A 263 -5.52 -21.52 11.69
N ALA A 264 -5.30 -22.31 12.75
CA ALA A 264 -4.06 -23.07 12.93
C ALA A 264 -3.84 -24.09 11.81
N ASP A 265 -4.89 -24.77 11.36
CA ASP A 265 -4.82 -25.76 10.28
C ASP A 265 -4.47 -25.09 8.93
N ALA A 266 -5.04 -23.93 8.63
CA ALA A 266 -4.70 -23.14 7.43
C ALA A 266 -3.27 -22.57 7.47
N LEU A 267 -2.84 -22.02 8.62
CA LEU A 267 -1.46 -21.57 8.83
C LEU A 267 -0.46 -22.72 8.70
N ALA A 268 -0.80 -23.92 9.19
CA ALA A 268 0.01 -25.10 9.03
C ALA A 268 0.08 -25.58 7.57
N ALA A 269 -1.00 -25.45 6.80
CA ALA A 269 -1.02 -25.80 5.38
C ALA A 269 -0.02 -24.96 4.57
N LEU A 270 -0.10 -23.62 4.63
CA LEU A 270 0.86 -22.74 3.96
C LEU A 270 2.27 -22.88 4.56
N GLY A 271 2.36 -23.06 5.88
CA GLY A 271 3.61 -23.24 6.62
C GLY A 271 4.45 -24.47 6.25
N LYS A 272 3.90 -25.41 5.46
CA LYS A 272 4.65 -26.53 4.86
C LYS A 272 5.57 -26.09 3.72
N SER A 273 5.28 -24.97 3.05
CA SER A 273 6.13 -24.47 1.97
C SER A 273 7.49 -23.99 2.53
N PRO A 274 8.62 -24.36 1.89
CA PRO A 274 9.94 -23.80 2.23
C PRO A 274 10.02 -22.27 2.12
N ALA A 275 9.12 -21.62 1.36
CA ALA A 275 9.05 -20.16 1.28
C ALA A 275 8.44 -19.52 2.54
N ALA A 276 7.73 -20.27 3.38
CA ALA A 276 7.12 -19.73 4.61
C ALA A 276 8.20 -19.22 5.57
N HIS A 277 8.08 -17.96 6.01
CA HIS A 277 9.12 -17.32 6.79
C HIS A 277 9.28 -17.98 8.16
N ARG A 278 10.50 -18.46 8.42
CA ARG A 278 10.92 -18.99 9.72
C ARG A 278 12.10 -18.20 10.27
N LEU A 279 12.14 -18.08 11.59
CA LEU A 279 13.34 -17.63 12.30
C LEU A 279 14.45 -18.70 12.19
N GLY A 280 15.69 -18.32 12.49
CA GLY A 280 16.83 -19.25 12.51
C GLY A 280 16.71 -20.41 13.50
N ASP A 281 15.80 -20.32 14.49
CA ASP A 281 15.46 -21.41 15.42
C ASP A 281 14.35 -22.34 14.90
N GLY A 282 13.85 -22.13 13.68
CA GLY A 282 12.82 -22.92 13.00
C GLY A 282 11.36 -22.48 13.26
N ARG A 283 11.12 -21.51 14.16
CA ARG A 283 9.76 -21.00 14.43
C ARG A 283 9.14 -20.34 13.20
N LEU A 284 7.91 -20.71 12.85
CA LEU A 284 7.10 -20.05 11.82
C LEU A 284 6.72 -18.65 12.29
N VAL A 285 6.97 -17.63 11.48
CA VAL A 285 6.56 -16.26 11.79
C VAL A 285 5.12 -16.05 11.31
N VAL A 286 4.25 -15.65 12.24
CA VAL A 286 2.84 -15.36 11.99
C VAL A 286 2.55 -13.95 12.51
N SER A 287 2.07 -13.09 11.61
CA SER A 287 1.89 -11.65 11.85
C SER A 287 0.47 -11.23 11.45
N PRO A 288 -0.56 -11.51 12.26
CA PRO A 288 -1.93 -11.16 11.90
C PRO A 288 -2.16 -9.65 11.87
N PHE A 289 -2.92 -9.20 10.87
CA PHE A 289 -3.41 -7.83 10.78
C PHE A 289 -4.62 -7.64 11.71
N LYS A 290 -4.66 -6.51 12.43
CA LYS A 290 -5.67 -6.19 13.44
C LYS A 290 -5.80 -7.30 14.50
N ALA A 291 -4.66 -7.72 15.04
CA ALA A 291 -4.55 -8.84 15.98
C ALA A 291 -5.48 -8.71 17.21
N GLU A 292 -5.76 -7.48 17.65
CA GLU A 292 -6.64 -7.14 18.76
C GLU A 292 -8.12 -7.50 18.56
N ALA A 293 -8.54 -7.80 17.32
CA ALA A 293 -9.89 -8.30 17.04
C ALA A 293 -10.18 -9.67 17.70
N LYS A 294 -9.14 -10.40 18.15
CA LYS A 294 -9.25 -11.57 19.03
C LYS A 294 -8.36 -11.38 20.25
N ASN A 295 -8.79 -11.85 21.41
CA ASN A 295 -8.02 -11.69 22.65
C ASN A 295 -6.80 -12.63 22.72
N VAL A 296 -5.90 -12.35 23.65
CA VAL A 296 -4.65 -13.10 23.91
C VAL A 296 -4.91 -14.60 24.12
N ALA A 297 -5.98 -14.97 24.83
CA ALA A 297 -6.31 -16.37 25.08
C ALA A 297 -6.75 -17.12 23.81
N TRP A 298 -7.38 -16.44 22.85
CA TRP A 298 -7.72 -17.00 21.54
C TRP A 298 -6.44 -17.26 20.72
N TRP A 299 -5.53 -16.29 20.65
CA TRP A 299 -4.24 -16.43 19.97
C TRP A 299 -3.34 -17.50 20.59
N THR A 300 -3.35 -17.62 21.92
CA THR A 300 -2.66 -18.71 22.62
C THR A 300 -3.15 -20.08 22.12
N ARG A 301 -4.47 -20.26 21.94
CA ARG A 301 -5.02 -21.50 21.37
C ARG A 301 -4.62 -21.74 19.90
N VAL A 302 -4.45 -20.70 19.07
CA VAL A 302 -3.90 -20.87 17.71
C VAL A 302 -2.47 -21.39 17.77
N ILE A 303 -1.63 -20.78 18.61
CA ILE A 303 -0.22 -21.15 18.80
C ILE A 303 -0.09 -22.57 19.37
N ASP A 304 -0.92 -22.94 20.35
CA ASP A 304 -0.94 -24.28 20.94
C ASP A 304 -1.45 -25.33 19.95
N ASN A 305 -2.45 -25.03 19.11
CA ASN A 305 -2.89 -25.92 18.03
C ASN A 305 -1.79 -26.15 16.99
N LEU A 306 -1.10 -25.09 16.54
CA LEU A 306 0.06 -25.19 15.65
C LEU A 306 1.14 -26.11 16.23
N LYS A 307 1.44 -25.97 17.52
CA LYS A 307 2.46 -26.78 18.21
C LYS A 307 2.02 -28.23 18.42
N SER A 308 0.81 -28.45 18.94
CA SER A 308 0.34 -29.77 19.38
C SER A 308 -0.19 -30.66 18.25
N LYS A 309 -0.90 -30.09 17.26
CA LYS A 309 -1.44 -30.83 16.13
C LYS A 309 -0.46 -30.95 14.96
N HIS A 310 0.33 -29.89 14.70
CA HIS A 310 1.17 -29.80 13.50
C HIS A 310 2.68 -29.81 13.78
N GLY A 311 3.10 -29.83 15.04
CA GLY A 311 4.53 -29.76 15.42
C GLY A 311 5.19 -28.40 15.14
N ILE A 312 4.42 -27.38 14.78
CA ILE A 312 4.93 -26.06 14.38
C ILE A 312 5.08 -25.17 15.61
N ARG A 313 6.31 -24.81 15.96
CA ARG A 313 6.57 -23.72 16.91
C ARG A 313 6.39 -22.36 16.20
N THR A 314 5.84 -21.37 16.90
CA THR A 314 5.45 -20.07 16.32
C THR A 314 6.23 -18.91 16.93
N ALA A 315 6.59 -17.93 16.09
CA ALA A 315 7.06 -16.61 16.48
C ALA A 315 5.97 -15.61 16.10
N PHE A 316 5.20 -15.16 17.10
CA PHE A 316 4.02 -14.32 16.89
C PHE A 316 4.42 -12.85 16.86
N VAL A 317 4.06 -12.13 15.79
CA VAL A 317 4.41 -10.71 15.58
C VAL A 317 3.14 -9.94 15.24
N PRO A 318 2.21 -9.73 16.19
CA PRO A 318 0.91 -9.13 15.90
C PRO A 318 1.05 -7.69 15.40
N LEU A 319 0.25 -7.36 14.38
CA LEU A 319 0.08 -6.02 13.85
C LEU A 319 -1.25 -5.44 14.37
N PHE A 320 -1.17 -4.25 14.97
CA PHE A 320 -2.33 -3.56 15.56
C PHE A 320 -2.76 -2.32 14.77
N LEU A 321 -4.03 -1.95 14.92
CA LEU A 321 -4.52 -0.60 14.62
C LEU A 321 -4.35 0.35 15.83
N ASP A 322 -4.32 -0.20 17.05
CA ASP A 322 -3.91 0.51 18.27
C ASP A 322 -2.91 -0.33 19.08
N PHE A 323 -1.61 -0.20 18.76
CA PHE A 323 -0.55 -0.85 19.55
C PHE A 323 -0.46 -0.27 20.97
N GLY A 324 -0.80 1.02 21.13
CA GLY A 324 -0.76 1.75 22.39
C GLY A 324 -1.62 1.11 23.48
N ALA A 325 -2.85 0.76 23.14
CA ALA A 325 -3.80 0.07 24.02
C ALA A 325 -3.49 -1.43 24.20
N ASN A 326 -3.03 -2.11 23.15
CA ASN A 326 -3.02 -3.58 23.11
C ASN A 326 -1.68 -4.24 23.44
N GLY A 327 -0.54 -3.62 23.09
CA GLY A 327 0.77 -4.29 23.08
C GLY A 327 1.19 -4.93 24.40
N ALA A 328 0.86 -4.30 25.54
CA ALA A 328 1.21 -4.82 26.86
C ALA A 328 0.51 -6.15 27.20
N ALA A 329 -0.74 -6.33 26.78
CA ALA A 329 -1.48 -7.58 27.01
C ALA A 329 -0.94 -8.73 26.13
N PHE A 330 -0.47 -8.41 24.92
CA PHE A 330 0.06 -9.37 23.96
C PHE A 330 1.55 -9.73 24.17
N ALA A 331 2.30 -8.92 24.93
CA ALA A 331 3.72 -9.13 25.19
C ALA A 331 4.12 -10.53 25.70
N PRO A 332 3.34 -11.25 26.54
CA PRO A 332 3.70 -12.60 26.99
C PRO A 332 3.76 -13.65 25.87
N ILE A 333 2.96 -13.51 24.80
CA ILE A 333 2.91 -14.46 23.67
C ILE A 333 3.67 -13.99 22.43
N SER A 334 4.06 -12.71 22.38
CA SER A 334 4.67 -12.11 21.19
C SER A 334 6.20 -12.27 21.15
N HIS A 335 6.74 -12.43 19.95
CA HIS A 335 8.17 -12.29 19.63
C HIS A 335 8.52 -10.84 19.25
N GLY A 336 7.59 -10.16 18.56
CA GLY A 336 7.72 -8.80 18.04
C GLY A 336 6.37 -8.10 18.00
N PHE A 337 6.36 -6.86 17.53
CA PHE A 337 5.14 -6.09 17.29
C PHE A 337 5.24 -5.28 16.00
N SER A 338 4.08 -4.89 15.46
CA SER A 338 3.92 -3.95 14.36
C SER A 338 2.67 -3.11 14.60
N GLU A 339 2.55 -1.98 13.90
CA GLU A 339 1.27 -1.30 13.69
C GLU A 339 1.02 -1.10 12.18
N TRP A 340 -0.20 -0.69 11.79
CA TRP A 340 -0.50 -0.38 10.37
C TRP A 340 0.10 0.95 9.90
N GLY A 341 0.40 1.85 10.84
CA GLY A 341 1.11 3.12 10.63
C GLY A 341 0.25 4.28 10.12
N SER A 342 0.78 5.49 10.24
CA SER A 342 0.21 6.70 9.62
C SER A 342 0.45 6.71 8.11
N ARG A 343 -0.39 7.47 7.37
CA ARG A 343 -0.29 7.70 5.92
C ARG A 343 -0.01 9.15 5.54
N SER A 344 0.31 9.98 6.54
CA SER A 344 0.76 11.35 6.36
C SER A 344 2.16 11.54 6.94
N TYR A 345 2.87 12.56 6.47
CA TYR A 345 4.23 12.86 6.92
C TYR A 345 4.28 13.54 8.30
N VAL A 346 3.12 13.98 8.81
CA VAL A 346 2.90 14.45 10.19
C VAL A 346 2.28 13.34 11.05
N GLY A 347 2.26 13.52 12.37
CA GLY A 347 1.65 12.54 13.29
C GLY A 347 2.49 11.27 13.47
N GLN A 348 3.79 11.33 13.15
CA GLN A 348 4.72 10.19 13.18
C GLN A 348 5.35 9.96 14.57
N GLU A 349 4.95 10.73 15.59
CA GLU A 349 5.44 10.61 16.96
C GLU A 349 5.07 9.26 17.64
N SER A 350 4.23 8.45 17.00
CA SER A 350 4.01 7.05 17.39
C SER A 350 5.25 6.20 17.15
N SER A 351 5.87 6.28 15.97
CA SER A 351 6.95 5.41 15.51
C SER A 351 8.10 5.29 16.54
N THR A 352 8.70 6.41 16.95
CA THR A 352 9.78 6.43 17.96
C THR A 352 9.36 5.87 19.31
N ARG A 353 8.14 6.18 19.74
CA ARG A 353 7.61 5.74 21.04
C ARG A 353 7.36 4.24 21.04
N ASP A 354 6.83 3.73 19.94
CA ASP A 354 6.30 2.37 19.85
C ASP A 354 7.41 1.36 19.51
N ALA A 355 8.40 1.75 18.71
CA ALA A 355 9.69 1.06 18.61
C ALA A 355 10.37 0.90 19.98
N ARG A 356 10.55 2.02 20.70
CA ARG A 356 11.13 1.99 22.06
C ARG A 356 10.34 1.10 23.01
N ARG A 357 9.00 1.20 23.01
CA ARG A 357 8.11 0.38 23.86
C ARG A 357 8.23 -1.11 23.55
N ALA A 358 8.38 -1.50 22.28
CA ALA A 358 8.64 -2.88 21.90
C ALA A 358 9.99 -3.38 22.45
N HIS A 359 11.06 -2.58 22.30
CA HIS A 359 12.39 -2.90 22.82
C HIS A 359 12.44 -2.95 24.36
N GLU A 360 11.74 -2.06 25.07
CA GLU A 360 11.56 -2.09 26.54
C GLU A 360 10.88 -3.39 27.01
N MET A 361 10.03 -4.00 26.18
CA MET A 361 9.42 -5.32 26.41
C MET A 361 10.28 -6.50 25.95
N GLY A 362 11.50 -6.26 25.46
CA GLY A 362 12.40 -7.28 24.91
C GLY A 362 11.90 -7.89 23.59
N LYS A 363 11.11 -7.15 22.82
CA LYS A 363 10.49 -7.58 21.55
C LYS A 363 11.09 -6.81 20.38
N ILE A 364 11.11 -7.42 19.20
CA ILE A 364 11.45 -6.70 17.97
C ILE A 364 10.33 -5.72 17.57
N TRP A 365 10.69 -4.65 16.87
CA TRP A 365 9.73 -3.76 16.21
C TRP A 365 9.78 -3.93 14.69
N MET A 366 8.61 -4.11 14.07
CA MET A 366 8.43 -4.05 12.62
C MET A 366 7.76 -2.71 12.28
N GLN A 367 8.52 -1.78 11.72
CA GLN A 367 8.04 -0.43 11.42
C GLN A 367 7.20 -0.43 10.12
N PRO A 368 5.98 0.12 10.12
CA PRO A 368 5.26 0.41 8.89
C PRO A 368 5.89 1.57 8.13
N VAL A 369 5.97 1.41 6.81
CA VAL A 369 6.44 2.42 5.85
C VAL A 369 5.40 2.54 4.73
N SER A 370 5.10 3.77 4.31
CA SER A 370 3.94 4.06 3.46
C SER A 370 4.23 5.14 2.42
N VAL A 371 3.59 5.05 1.25
CA VAL A 371 3.66 6.07 0.20
C VAL A 371 2.60 7.15 0.39
N GLN A 372 1.33 6.76 0.31
CA GLN A 372 0.14 7.61 0.36
C GLN A 372 -1.08 6.74 0.71
N ASP A 373 -2.26 7.35 0.89
CA ASP A 373 -3.52 6.62 1.06
C ASP A 373 -4.72 7.45 0.58
N ALA A 374 -5.42 7.01 -0.45
CA ALA A 374 -6.65 7.61 -0.97
C ALA A 374 -7.66 6.51 -1.35
N ARG A 375 -8.86 6.56 -0.75
CA ARG A 375 -9.87 5.50 -0.80
C ARG A 375 -11.20 6.04 -1.35
N PRO A 376 -11.42 6.02 -2.68
CA PRO A 376 -12.65 6.52 -3.29
C PRO A 376 -13.92 5.90 -2.69
N ASN A 377 -13.93 4.57 -2.55
CA ASN A 377 -15.06 3.81 -2.01
C ASN A 377 -15.41 4.11 -0.53
N GLN A 378 -14.48 4.70 0.23
CA GLN A 378 -14.68 5.11 1.63
C GLN A 378 -14.86 6.63 1.78
N GLY A 379 -14.68 7.42 0.71
CA GLY A 379 -14.79 8.88 0.76
C GLY A 379 -13.72 9.55 1.64
N ILE A 380 -12.50 8.98 1.69
CA ILE A 380 -11.43 9.46 2.58
C ILE A 380 -10.02 9.35 1.98
N TYR A 381 -9.12 10.27 2.35
CA TYR A 381 -7.70 10.22 2.02
C TYR A 381 -6.81 10.80 3.14
N ASP A 382 -5.51 10.52 3.08
CA ASP A 382 -4.46 11.21 3.82
C ASP A 382 -3.56 12.02 2.88
N GLU A 383 -3.09 13.15 3.36
CA GLU A 383 -2.13 13.99 2.65
C GLU A 383 -0.71 13.42 2.78
N ALA A 384 -0.24 12.81 1.70
CA ALA A 384 1.09 12.21 1.61
C ALA A 384 2.23 13.24 1.54
N GLY A 385 1.93 14.46 1.05
CA GLY A 385 2.89 15.53 0.83
C GLY A 385 3.92 15.18 -0.25
N ASN A 386 3.46 14.74 -1.42
CA ASN A 386 4.31 14.10 -2.44
C ASN A 386 5.04 12.89 -1.82
N THR A 387 6.37 12.77 -1.96
CA THR A 387 7.13 11.67 -1.34
C THR A 387 7.45 11.90 0.14
N ALA A 388 6.89 12.94 0.80
CA ALA A 388 7.20 13.24 2.20
C ALA A 388 6.85 12.08 3.15
N THR A 389 5.69 11.41 2.99
CA THR A 389 5.30 10.28 3.84
C THR A 389 6.24 9.08 3.67
N LEU A 390 6.59 8.74 2.43
CA LEU A 390 7.58 7.70 2.12
C LEU A 390 8.90 7.95 2.86
N ARG A 391 9.44 9.16 2.73
CA ARG A 391 10.75 9.49 3.30
C ARG A 391 10.70 9.63 4.82
N SER A 392 9.62 10.20 5.37
CA SER A 392 9.41 10.34 6.81
C SER A 392 9.32 8.96 7.48
N THR A 393 8.45 8.07 6.97
CA THR A 393 8.29 6.73 7.53
C THR A 393 9.55 5.86 7.38
N TRP A 394 10.26 5.96 6.24
CA TRP A 394 11.59 5.33 6.10
C TRP A 394 12.64 5.90 7.07
N THR A 395 12.62 7.20 7.32
CA THR A 395 13.54 7.85 8.28
C THR A 395 13.29 7.31 9.68
N HIS A 396 12.03 7.24 10.12
CA HIS A 396 11.67 6.60 11.39
C HIS A 396 12.12 5.13 11.47
N ALA A 397 11.96 4.33 10.42
CA ALA A 397 12.47 2.96 10.39
C ALA A 397 13.99 2.86 10.58
N ILE A 398 14.75 3.82 10.06
CA ILE A 398 16.23 3.86 10.15
C ILE A 398 16.69 4.39 11.51
N ASP A 399 16.16 5.54 11.94
CA ASP A 399 16.70 6.32 13.05
C ASP A 399 16.11 5.92 14.41
N ASP A 400 14.85 5.43 14.46
CA ASP A 400 14.27 4.86 15.69
C ASP A 400 14.72 3.40 15.94
N GLY A 401 15.56 2.86 15.06
CA GLY A 401 16.23 1.57 15.26
C GLY A 401 15.37 0.33 14.99
N ALA A 402 14.24 0.45 14.29
CA ALA A 402 13.31 -0.65 13.97
C ALA A 402 14.03 -1.91 13.47
N ASP A 403 13.65 -3.09 13.94
CA ASP A 403 14.31 -4.33 13.58
C ASP A 403 13.94 -4.76 12.15
N TRP A 404 12.64 -4.76 11.85
CA TRP A 404 12.09 -5.09 10.54
C TRP A 404 11.28 -3.91 9.99
N VAL A 405 10.92 -3.98 8.71
CA VAL A 405 10.00 -3.04 8.06
C VAL A 405 8.89 -3.80 7.35
N GLN A 406 7.68 -3.25 7.42
CA GLN A 406 6.57 -3.60 6.53
C GLN A 406 6.27 -2.42 5.60
N LEU A 407 6.35 -2.66 4.28
CA LEU A 407 5.85 -1.73 3.27
C LEU A 407 4.34 -1.95 3.13
N THR A 408 3.57 -0.92 3.47
CA THR A 408 2.12 -0.93 3.41
C THR A 408 1.68 -0.07 2.22
N THR A 409 1.43 -0.65 1.03
CA THR A 409 1.38 -2.09 0.69
C THR A 409 2.20 -2.43 -0.56
N TRP A 410 2.38 -3.71 -0.90
CA TRP A 410 2.89 -4.06 -2.23
C TRP A 410 1.91 -3.58 -3.32
N ASN A 411 0.64 -3.99 -3.24
CA ASN A 411 -0.29 -3.89 -4.37
C ASN A 411 -1.76 -3.59 -3.99
N ASP A 412 -2.04 -2.92 -2.86
CA ASP A 412 -3.38 -2.43 -2.56
C ASP A 412 -3.66 -1.06 -3.23
N TYR A 413 -4.09 -1.15 -4.50
CA TYR A 413 -4.50 -0.02 -5.32
C TYR A 413 -5.81 0.62 -4.84
N SER A 414 -6.65 -0.08 -4.05
CA SER A 414 -7.90 0.48 -3.53
C SER A 414 -7.67 1.54 -2.45
N GLU A 415 -6.48 1.52 -1.88
CA GLU A 415 -5.95 2.54 -0.98
C GLU A 415 -4.93 3.46 -1.66
N GLY A 416 -4.55 3.23 -2.93
CA GLY A 416 -3.45 3.95 -3.58
C GLY A 416 -2.08 3.76 -2.92
N SER A 417 -1.95 2.70 -2.10
CA SER A 417 -0.83 2.50 -1.17
C SER A 417 0.33 1.69 -1.77
N GLN A 418 0.27 1.37 -3.05
CA GLN A 418 1.19 0.45 -3.73
C GLN A 418 2.65 0.93 -3.77
N PHE A 419 3.55 0.01 -3.45
CA PHE A 419 4.98 0.09 -3.74
C PHE A 419 5.35 -0.71 -5.00
N ALA A 420 4.46 -1.58 -5.49
CA ALA A 420 4.61 -2.27 -6.76
C ALA A 420 4.60 -1.26 -7.92
N PRO A 421 5.27 -1.57 -9.05
CA PRO A 421 5.25 -0.70 -10.20
C PRO A 421 3.85 -0.58 -10.80
N SER A 422 3.41 0.66 -11.05
CA SER A 422 2.05 0.98 -11.46
C SER A 422 1.99 1.87 -12.70
N LEU A 423 0.81 1.98 -13.32
CA LEU A 423 0.60 2.81 -14.50
C LEU A 423 0.95 4.29 -14.24
N HIS A 424 0.55 4.83 -13.09
CA HIS A 424 0.68 6.26 -12.79
C HIS A 424 1.96 6.66 -12.03
N ASN A 425 2.68 5.68 -11.48
CA ASN A 425 3.88 5.93 -10.67
C ASN A 425 5.14 5.22 -11.20
N GLY A 426 5.01 4.43 -12.28
CA GLY A 426 6.10 3.67 -12.88
C GLY A 426 6.83 2.85 -11.82
N TYR A 427 8.14 3.06 -11.70
CA TYR A 427 8.97 2.44 -10.64
C TYR A 427 9.36 3.41 -9.51
N ALA A 428 8.86 4.65 -9.51
CA ALA A 428 9.39 5.73 -8.66
C ALA A 428 9.41 5.37 -7.17
N TYR A 429 8.27 4.92 -6.62
CA TYR A 429 8.18 4.55 -5.20
C TYR A 429 9.05 3.34 -4.84
N LEU A 430 9.20 2.36 -5.74
CA LEU A 430 10.05 1.18 -5.52
C LEU A 430 11.55 1.52 -5.57
N ASP A 431 11.94 2.48 -6.40
CA ASP A 431 13.32 2.90 -6.58
C ASP A 431 13.79 3.78 -5.42
N LEU A 432 12.96 4.73 -4.98
CA LEU A 432 13.17 5.47 -3.74
C LEU A 432 13.25 4.51 -2.55
N THR A 433 12.33 3.55 -2.47
CA THR A 433 12.35 2.49 -1.45
C THR A 433 13.66 1.69 -1.45
N SER A 434 14.21 1.36 -2.63
CA SER A 434 15.49 0.65 -2.74
C SER A 434 16.65 1.44 -2.11
N TYR A 435 16.63 2.78 -2.19
CA TYR A 435 17.64 3.66 -1.59
C TYR A 435 17.58 3.64 -0.05
N TYR A 436 16.41 3.88 0.53
CA TYR A 436 16.20 3.86 1.98
C TYR A 436 16.37 2.46 2.59
N LEU A 437 15.86 1.42 1.91
CA LEU A 437 16.09 0.01 2.27
C LEU A 437 17.58 -0.32 2.35
N THR A 438 18.38 0.18 1.40
CA THR A 438 19.83 -0.05 1.42
C THR A 438 20.47 0.60 2.65
N ARG A 439 20.07 1.82 3.02
CA ARG A 439 20.51 2.48 4.25
C ARG A 439 20.09 1.72 5.51
N PHE A 440 18.82 1.35 5.60
CA PHE A 440 18.25 0.59 6.73
C PHE A 440 19.03 -0.70 7.02
N LYS A 441 19.34 -1.46 5.96
CA LYS A 441 19.98 -2.77 6.09
C LYS A 441 21.49 -2.68 6.28
N THR A 442 22.18 -1.79 5.56
CA THR A 442 23.65 -1.72 5.59
C THR A 442 24.21 -0.74 6.62
N GLY A 443 23.38 0.14 7.18
CA GLY A 443 23.84 1.24 8.03
C GLY A 443 24.62 2.33 7.28
N SER A 444 24.60 2.34 5.95
CA SER A 444 25.29 3.31 5.08
C SER A 444 24.39 3.76 3.94
N TRP A 445 24.37 5.06 3.64
CA TRP A 445 23.68 5.54 2.44
C TRP A 445 24.44 5.05 1.20
N PRO A 446 23.77 4.48 0.18
CA PRO A 446 24.45 4.08 -1.03
C PRO A 446 24.90 5.33 -1.80
N ARG A 447 26.10 5.28 -2.39
CA ARG A 447 26.65 6.41 -3.13
C ARG A 447 25.81 6.67 -4.39
N ILE A 448 25.38 7.92 -4.56
CA ILE A 448 24.81 8.42 -5.81
C ILE A 448 25.92 8.50 -6.86
N VAL A 449 25.74 7.79 -7.97
CA VAL A 449 26.68 7.64 -9.09
C VAL A 449 26.06 8.00 -10.45
N ARG A 450 24.75 8.26 -10.49
CA ARG A 450 24.01 8.76 -11.66
C ARG A 450 23.15 9.93 -11.21
N ASP A 451 23.02 10.94 -12.07
CA ASP A 451 22.02 11.97 -11.85
C ASP A 451 20.65 11.39 -12.18
N THR A 452 19.68 11.56 -11.30
CA THR A 452 18.32 11.05 -11.49
C THR A 452 17.33 12.00 -10.85
N LEU A 453 16.27 12.32 -11.59
CA LEU A 453 15.14 13.08 -11.08
C LEU A 453 13.97 12.13 -10.80
N TYR A 454 13.26 12.40 -9.71
CA TYR A 454 11.91 11.91 -9.48
C TYR A 454 11.01 13.14 -9.40
N LEU A 455 9.96 13.16 -10.20
CA LEU A 455 9.00 14.25 -10.28
C LEU A 455 7.64 13.71 -9.85
N THR A 456 7.01 14.36 -8.88
CA THR A 456 5.67 13.95 -8.42
C THR A 456 4.74 15.15 -8.30
N ALA A 457 3.45 14.93 -8.54
CA ALA A 457 2.39 15.93 -8.39
C ALA A 457 1.01 15.23 -8.34
N ARG A 458 -0.05 15.99 -7.99
CA ARG A 458 -1.43 15.59 -8.30
C ARG A 458 -1.80 16.00 -9.72
N THR A 459 -2.76 15.29 -10.31
CA THR A 459 -3.43 15.64 -11.58
C THR A 459 -4.58 16.63 -11.42
N GLN A 460 -4.84 17.06 -10.19
CA GLN A 460 -5.80 18.11 -9.85
C GLN A 460 -5.34 18.90 -8.63
N PHE A 461 -5.98 20.05 -8.42
CA PHE A 461 -5.88 20.78 -7.16
C PHE A 461 -6.72 20.07 -6.08
N ALA A 462 -6.28 20.12 -4.83
CA ALA A 462 -6.96 19.48 -3.71
C ALA A 462 -8.37 20.02 -3.44
N ALA A 463 -8.62 21.27 -3.86
CA ALA A 463 -9.91 21.95 -3.78
C ALA A 463 -10.68 21.97 -5.13
N ALA A 464 -10.31 21.13 -6.10
CA ALA A 464 -11.07 20.97 -7.33
C ALA A 464 -12.34 20.13 -7.08
N ASP A 465 -13.49 20.68 -7.43
CA ASP A 465 -14.77 19.96 -7.41
C ASP A 465 -14.90 19.09 -8.68
N PRO A 466 -15.15 17.77 -8.56
CA PRO A 466 -15.36 16.93 -9.73
C PRO A 466 -16.67 17.28 -10.44
N THR A 467 -16.67 17.20 -11.78
CA THR A 467 -17.80 17.56 -12.63
C THR A 467 -18.59 16.37 -13.19
N GLY A 468 -18.19 15.13 -12.88
CA GLY A 468 -18.94 13.91 -13.20
C GLY A 468 -19.91 13.51 -12.09
N ASP A 469 -20.64 12.41 -12.29
CA ASP A 469 -21.79 12.00 -11.45
C ASP A 469 -21.44 11.39 -10.08
N GLN A 470 -20.19 11.58 -9.59
CA GLN A 470 -19.75 11.09 -8.30
C GLN A 470 -20.55 11.74 -7.14
N SER A 471 -21.30 10.93 -6.40
CA SER A 471 -22.04 11.37 -5.21
C SER A 471 -21.30 11.11 -3.88
N LEU A 472 -20.12 10.49 -3.92
CA LEU A 472 -19.19 10.34 -2.81
C LEU A 472 -17.80 10.85 -3.21
N VAL A 473 -17.44 12.03 -2.73
CA VAL A 473 -16.10 12.61 -2.84
C VAL A 473 -15.27 12.32 -1.61
N MET A 474 -13.94 12.25 -1.77
CA MET A 474 -13.00 12.03 -0.69
C MET A 474 -12.79 13.27 0.18
N SER A 475 -12.73 13.03 1.49
CA SER A 475 -12.47 14.02 2.53
C SER A 475 -11.17 13.70 3.28
N LEU A 476 -10.47 14.74 3.75
CA LEU A 476 -9.19 14.56 4.44
C LEU A 476 -9.42 13.90 5.82
N ARG A 477 -8.69 12.82 6.12
CA ARG A 477 -8.76 12.16 7.43
C ARG A 477 -8.27 13.07 8.56
N ARG A 478 -8.95 12.98 9.71
CA ARG A 478 -8.58 13.72 10.92
C ARG A 478 -7.21 13.26 11.43
N GLY A 479 -6.27 14.20 11.53
CA GLY A 479 -4.89 13.94 11.97
C GLY A 479 -3.87 13.92 10.82
N SER A 480 -4.35 13.95 9.56
CA SER A 480 -3.51 14.15 8.39
C SER A 480 -2.93 15.58 8.31
N ALA A 481 -1.88 15.75 7.52
CA ALA A 481 -1.41 17.08 7.11
C ALA A 481 -2.49 17.83 6.29
N ALA A 482 -2.45 19.16 6.32
CA ALA A 482 -3.33 19.97 5.49
C ALA A 482 -3.02 19.78 3.99
N PRO A 483 -4.02 19.80 3.08
CA PRO A 483 -3.82 19.40 1.69
C PRO A 483 -2.80 20.30 0.97
N ARG A 484 -1.98 19.70 0.10
CA ARG A 484 -0.84 20.38 -0.53
C ARG A 484 -0.89 20.31 -2.07
N ASP A 485 -1.00 21.48 -2.70
CA ASP A 485 -0.97 21.64 -4.15
C ASP A 485 0.45 22.01 -4.61
N THR A 486 1.32 21.01 -4.71
CA THR A 486 2.73 21.17 -5.13
C THR A 486 3.21 20.11 -6.12
N VAL A 487 4.11 20.53 -7.00
CA VAL A 487 5.05 19.64 -7.71
C VAL A 487 6.30 19.50 -6.84
N GLU A 488 6.74 18.26 -6.60
CA GLU A 488 8.01 17.97 -5.92
C GLU A 488 9.04 17.50 -6.93
N VAL A 489 10.18 18.20 -6.99
CA VAL A 489 11.38 17.76 -7.69
C VAL A 489 12.33 17.15 -6.66
N LEU A 490 12.44 15.82 -6.67
CA LEU A 490 13.37 15.08 -5.83
C LEU A 490 14.58 14.65 -6.67
N SER A 491 15.68 15.36 -6.49
CA SER A 491 16.91 15.18 -7.26
C SER A 491 17.93 14.34 -6.50
N PHE A 492 18.53 13.38 -7.20
CA PHE A 492 19.69 12.61 -6.77
C PHE A 492 20.85 13.00 -7.68
N LEU A 493 21.82 13.77 -7.17
CA LEU A 493 22.86 14.37 -8.00
C LEU A 493 24.27 13.92 -7.61
N THR A 494 25.08 13.64 -8.62
CA THR A 494 26.51 13.25 -8.49
C THR A 494 27.42 14.42 -8.13
N GLY A 495 26.98 15.64 -8.45
CA GLY A 495 27.63 16.93 -8.20
C GLY A 495 26.56 18.02 -8.20
N SER A 496 26.85 19.23 -7.71
CA SER A 496 25.89 20.33 -7.79
C SER A 496 25.48 20.61 -9.24
N ALA A 497 24.23 21.04 -9.45
CA ALA A 497 23.69 21.35 -10.76
C ALA A 497 22.59 22.40 -10.67
N LYS A 498 22.40 23.12 -11.78
CA LYS A 498 21.21 23.92 -11.98
C LYS A 498 20.07 22.99 -12.42
N ILE A 499 18.95 23.02 -11.72
CA ILE A 499 17.72 22.38 -12.16
C ILE A 499 16.85 23.44 -12.80
N ARG A 500 16.40 23.21 -14.04
CA ARG A 500 15.32 24.02 -14.64
C ARG A 500 14.03 23.22 -14.60
N THR A 501 12.92 23.93 -14.43
CA THR A 501 11.62 23.31 -14.15
C THR A 501 10.53 24.02 -14.94
N THR A 502 9.63 23.24 -15.54
CA THR A 502 8.38 23.74 -16.10
C THR A 502 7.23 23.20 -15.25
N VAL A 503 6.31 24.05 -14.83
CA VAL A 503 5.08 23.67 -14.12
C VAL A 503 3.93 24.44 -14.76
N GLY A 504 3.17 23.76 -15.63
CA GLY A 504 2.23 24.41 -16.54
C GLY A 504 2.95 25.39 -17.45
N ALA A 505 2.44 26.63 -17.54
CA ALA A 505 3.08 27.70 -18.28
C ALA A 505 4.31 28.33 -17.59
N ALA A 506 4.56 28.04 -16.30
CA ALA A 506 5.65 28.67 -15.56
C ALA A 506 6.98 27.94 -15.80
N LYS A 507 8.03 28.71 -16.11
CA LYS A 507 9.40 28.22 -16.24
C LYS A 507 10.28 28.89 -15.20
N ASP A 508 11.03 28.09 -14.46
CA ASP A 508 11.90 28.56 -13.38
C ASP A 508 13.17 27.72 -13.28
N SER A 509 14.08 28.06 -12.37
CA SER A 509 15.27 27.27 -12.09
C SER A 509 15.88 27.55 -10.72
N HIS A 510 16.39 26.50 -10.07
CA HIS A 510 17.10 26.56 -8.79
C HIS A 510 18.44 25.83 -8.87
N GLU A 511 19.35 26.11 -7.93
CA GLU A 511 20.60 25.35 -7.77
C GLU A 511 20.38 24.24 -6.74
N ALA A 512 20.76 23.01 -7.09
CA ALA A 512 20.68 21.85 -6.21
C ALA A 512 22.09 21.31 -5.88
N PRO A 513 22.39 20.95 -4.62
CA PRO A 513 23.68 20.38 -4.22
C PRO A 513 23.85 18.93 -4.70
N ALA A 514 25.07 18.43 -4.63
CA ALA A 514 25.32 16.99 -4.74
C ALA A 514 24.62 16.24 -3.59
N GLY A 515 24.13 15.03 -3.84
CA GLY A 515 23.36 14.24 -2.88
C GLY A 515 21.88 14.15 -3.22
N LEU A 516 21.06 13.91 -2.20
CA LEU A 516 19.60 13.96 -2.28
C LEU A 516 19.14 15.39 -1.95
N HIS A 517 18.37 16.02 -2.84
CA HIS A 517 17.80 17.34 -2.61
C HIS A 517 16.34 17.43 -3.08
N THR A 518 15.53 18.22 -2.39
CA THR A 518 14.08 18.35 -2.62
C THR A 518 13.73 19.80 -2.81
N GLU A 519 13.06 20.11 -3.91
CA GLU A 519 12.43 21.41 -4.14
C GLU A 519 10.92 21.23 -4.30
N LEU A 520 10.13 22.13 -3.70
CA LEU A 520 8.67 22.15 -3.78
C LEU A 520 8.19 23.38 -4.53
N LEU A 521 7.58 23.16 -5.68
CA LEU A 521 7.04 24.20 -6.54
C LEU A 521 5.51 24.25 -6.42
N PRO A 522 4.86 25.43 -6.48
CA PRO A 522 3.40 25.52 -6.51
C PRO A 522 2.83 24.78 -7.73
N LEU A 523 1.80 23.96 -7.54
CA LEU A 523 1.09 23.31 -8.64
C LEU A 523 0.41 24.35 -9.54
N LYS A 524 0.42 24.13 -10.86
CA LYS A 524 -0.24 24.96 -11.87
C LYS A 524 -0.82 24.08 -12.96
N THR A 525 -1.88 24.55 -13.61
CA THR A 525 -2.55 23.84 -14.71
C THR A 525 -1.58 23.50 -15.85
N GLY A 526 -1.62 22.25 -16.32
CA GLY A 526 -0.75 21.71 -17.37
C GLY A 526 0.25 20.66 -16.86
N VAL A 527 1.10 20.17 -17.76
CA VAL A 527 2.16 19.18 -17.43
C VAL A 527 3.28 19.81 -16.63
N SER A 528 4.08 18.96 -15.97
CA SER A 528 5.28 19.37 -15.23
C SER A 528 6.51 18.61 -15.72
N SER A 529 7.65 19.29 -15.81
CA SER A 529 8.93 18.68 -16.18
C SER A 529 10.10 19.33 -15.43
N ALA A 530 11.21 18.59 -15.34
CA ALA A 530 12.45 19.07 -14.74
C ALA A 530 13.68 18.53 -15.48
N GLU A 531 14.69 19.37 -15.67
CA GLU A 531 15.97 19.01 -16.31
C GLU A 531 17.17 19.36 -15.42
N VAL A 532 18.14 18.45 -15.32
CA VAL A 532 19.45 18.69 -14.70
C VAL A 532 20.38 19.32 -15.73
N VAL A 533 20.88 20.53 -15.47
CA VAL A 533 21.76 21.26 -16.39
C VAL A 533 23.14 21.49 -15.78
N ARG A 534 24.18 21.14 -16.54
CA ARG A 534 25.58 21.48 -16.22
C ARG A 534 26.31 21.96 -17.47
N ALA A 535 27.01 23.09 -17.35
CA ALA A 535 27.66 23.78 -18.48
C ALA A 535 26.72 23.93 -19.69
N ASP A 536 25.52 24.46 -19.41
CA ASP A 536 24.42 24.73 -20.35
C ASP A 536 23.92 23.53 -21.19
N ARG A 537 24.25 22.31 -20.78
CA ARG A 537 23.72 21.07 -21.37
C ARG A 537 22.85 20.31 -20.37
N THR A 538 21.72 19.83 -20.86
CA THR A 538 20.84 18.86 -20.18
C THR A 538 21.59 17.54 -20.01
N VAL A 539 21.64 17.05 -18.77
CA VAL A 539 22.31 15.81 -18.36
C VAL A 539 21.31 14.66 -18.25
N THR A 540 20.12 14.96 -17.74
CA THR A 540 18.97 14.08 -17.62
C THR A 540 17.72 14.95 -17.42
N GLU A 541 16.57 14.51 -17.91
CA GLU A 541 15.30 15.22 -17.80
C GLU A 541 14.18 14.23 -17.45
N VAL A 542 13.08 14.75 -16.90
CA VAL A 542 11.87 13.97 -16.63
C VAL A 542 10.64 14.84 -16.91
N GLU A 543 9.65 14.26 -17.57
CA GLU A 543 8.30 14.81 -17.66
C GLU A 543 7.34 13.94 -16.84
N LEU A 544 6.40 14.58 -16.14
CA LEU A 544 5.21 13.92 -15.61
C LEU A 544 4.10 14.10 -16.64
N PRO A 545 3.74 13.08 -17.46
CA PRO A 545 2.86 13.23 -18.62
C PRO A 545 1.38 13.38 -18.27
N TYR A 546 1.09 13.70 -17.00
CA TYR A 546 -0.25 13.85 -16.46
C TYR A 546 -0.46 15.32 -16.09
N PRO A 547 -1.22 16.10 -16.88
CA PRO A 547 -1.45 17.50 -16.59
C PRO A 547 -2.30 17.68 -15.34
N ALA A 548 -1.98 18.70 -14.54
CA ALA A 548 -2.87 19.16 -13.48
C ALA A 548 -3.99 20.02 -14.07
N ASP A 549 -5.23 19.87 -13.59
CA ASP A 549 -6.36 20.73 -13.97
C ASP A 549 -7.23 21.12 -12.75
N HIS A 550 -7.97 22.23 -12.88
CA HIS A 550 -9.05 22.59 -11.96
C HIS A 550 -10.37 21.87 -12.31
N LYS A 551 -10.56 21.45 -13.57
CA LYS A 551 -11.71 20.67 -14.00
C LYS A 551 -11.31 19.20 -14.16
N VAL A 552 -11.88 18.34 -13.33
CA VAL A 552 -11.80 16.88 -13.45
C VAL A 552 -13.20 16.29 -13.42
N GLU A 553 -13.44 15.19 -14.12
CA GLU A 553 -14.72 14.48 -14.07
C GLU A 553 -14.79 13.57 -12.84
N VAL A 554 -13.68 12.90 -12.54
CA VAL A 554 -13.51 11.98 -11.42
C VAL A 554 -12.44 12.54 -10.49
N GLN A 555 -12.79 12.70 -9.20
CA GLN A 555 -11.85 13.13 -8.18
C GLN A 555 -10.77 12.08 -7.93
N ASP A 556 -9.52 12.52 -8.01
CA ASP A 556 -8.33 11.78 -7.66
C ASP A 556 -7.40 12.65 -6.79
N LEU A 557 -7.07 12.16 -5.59
CA LEU A 557 -6.19 12.85 -4.64
C LEU A 557 -4.86 12.14 -4.44
N GLN A 558 -4.57 11.11 -5.25
CA GLN A 558 -3.29 10.44 -5.32
C GLN A 558 -2.22 11.34 -5.97
N TYR A 559 -0.98 11.18 -5.53
CA TYR A 559 0.19 11.66 -6.24
C TYR A 559 0.60 10.64 -7.31
N TYR A 560 0.92 11.20 -8.47
CA TYR A 560 1.49 10.55 -9.64
C TYR A 560 3.00 10.79 -9.65
N ALA A 561 3.76 9.90 -10.26
CA ALA A 561 5.21 9.93 -10.20
C ALA A 561 5.90 9.49 -11.51
N ALA A 562 6.92 10.25 -11.91
CA ALA A 562 7.80 9.94 -13.03
C ALA A 562 9.27 9.96 -12.58
N THR A 563 10.16 9.29 -13.33
CA THR A 563 11.60 9.31 -13.06
C THR A 563 12.44 9.22 -14.32
N SER A 564 13.51 10.02 -14.38
CA SER A 564 14.48 10.00 -15.47
C SER A 564 15.41 8.79 -15.48
N GLY A 565 15.36 7.95 -14.44
CA GLY A 565 16.23 6.78 -14.32
C GLY A 565 15.77 5.57 -15.15
N ARG A 566 14.56 5.59 -15.70
CA ARG A 566 13.86 4.40 -16.24
C ARG A 566 13.57 4.45 -17.74
N GLU A 567 14.16 5.42 -18.44
CA GLU A 567 14.08 5.61 -19.90
C GLU A 567 15.15 4.81 -20.66
#